data_AF-A0A7D9D3M6-F1
#
_entry.id   AF-A0A7D9D3M6-F1
#
_cell.length_a   1.000
_cell.length_b   1.000
_cell.length_c   1.000
_cell.angle_alpha   90.00
_cell.angle_beta   90.00
_cell.angle_gamma   90.00
#
_symmetry.space_group_name_H-M   'P 1'
#
loop_
_entity.id
_entity.type
_entity.pdbx_description
1 polymer ?
#
loop_
_entity_poly.entity_id
_entity_poly.type
_entity_poly.pdbx_seq_one_letter_code
_entity_poly.pdbx_strand_id
1 'polypeptide(L)'
;MKTIASLAKTTAIGGLVFLLPLVLIGYEVERLTDGWVAVYLPGAPETRSGSVAYFTNDRVVPLDTDFAGIASCLKTLGRGSSKIISDTSRLQRNV
;
A
#
# COMPACT_ATOMS: atom_id res chain seq x y z
N MET A 1 3.85 -10.95 36.01
CA MET A 1 3.81 -11.75 34.75
C MET A 1 2.80 -11.26 33.69
N LYS A 2 1.94 -10.27 33.97
CA LYS A 2 0.89 -9.84 33.01
C LYS A 2 1.43 -9.01 31.81
N THR A 3 2.58 -8.35 31.97
CA THR A 3 3.19 -7.42 30.99
C THR A 3 3.86 -8.10 29.79
N ILE A 4 4.49 -9.27 29.99
CA ILE A 4 5.14 -10.00 28.88
C ILE A 4 4.07 -10.61 27.96
N ALA A 5 2.97 -11.10 28.54
CA ALA A 5 1.85 -11.66 27.79
C ALA A 5 1.10 -10.60 26.95
N SER A 6 1.12 -9.32 27.35
CA SER A 6 0.54 -8.24 26.53
C SER A 6 1.43 -7.87 25.35
N LEU A 7 2.75 -7.91 25.51
CA LEU A 7 3.70 -7.68 24.42
C LEU A 7 3.60 -8.76 23.34
N ALA A 8 3.54 -10.04 23.75
CA ALA A 8 3.36 -11.15 22.81
C ALA A 8 2.03 -11.02 22.03
N LYS A 9 0.95 -10.61 22.69
CA LYS A 9 -0.34 -10.39 22.01
C LYS A 9 -0.30 -9.23 21.01
N THR A 10 0.35 -8.11 21.34
CA THR A 10 0.46 -6.97 20.42
C THR A 10 1.37 -7.29 19.23
N THR A 11 2.45 -8.05 19.43
CA THR A 11 3.33 -8.51 18.34
C THR A 11 2.63 -9.55 17.46
N ALA A 12 1.85 -10.46 18.05
CA ALA A 12 1.07 -11.43 17.29
C ALA A 12 0.02 -10.76 16.40
N ILE A 13 -0.66 -9.72 16.90
CA ILE A 13 -1.61 -8.93 16.09
C ILE A 13 -0.88 -8.19 14.96
N GLY A 14 0.23 -7.51 15.24
CA GLY A 14 1.02 -6.82 14.22
C GLY A 14 1.58 -7.77 13.16
N GLY A 15 2.11 -8.92 13.58
CA GLY A 15 2.59 -9.97 12.69
C GLY A 15 1.47 -10.61 11.88
N LEU A 16 0.28 -10.78 12.45
CA LEU A 16 -0.87 -11.30 11.72
C LEU A 16 -1.35 -10.31 10.65
N VAL A 17 -1.39 -9.01 10.95
CA VAL A 17 -1.72 -7.97 9.96
C VAL A 17 -0.69 -7.93 8.83
N PHE A 18 0.58 -8.17 9.13
CA PHE A 18 1.64 -8.27 8.11
C PHE A 18 1.48 -9.48 7.18
N LEU A 19 0.90 -10.58 7.68
CA LEU A 19 0.59 -11.75 6.86
C LEU A 19 -0.69 -11.57 6.03
N LEU A 20 -1.46 -10.51 6.28
CA LEU A 20 -2.63 -10.24 5.47
C LEU A 20 -2.21 -9.68 4.11
N PRO A 21 -2.90 -10.11 3.04
CA PRO A 21 -2.76 -9.50 1.73
C PRO A 21 -3.29 -8.07 1.76
N LEU A 22 -2.37 -7.10 1.87
CA LEU A 22 -2.69 -5.68 1.87
C LEU A 22 -2.48 -5.11 0.47
N VAL A 23 -3.47 -4.36 0.01
CA VAL A 23 -3.38 -3.55 -1.20
C VAL A 23 -3.09 -2.11 -0.80
N LEU A 24 -2.04 -1.54 -1.37
CA LEU A 24 -1.57 -0.19 -1.07
C LEU A 24 -1.58 0.65 -2.35
N ILE A 25 -1.90 1.93 -2.20
CA ILE A 25 -1.76 2.92 -3.28
C ILE A 25 -0.43 3.62 -3.08
N GLY A 26 0.36 3.71 -4.15
CA GLY A 26 1.66 4.35 -4.14
C GLY A 26 2.00 4.96 -5.49
N TYR A 27 3.11 5.70 -5.50
CA TYR A 27 3.65 6.31 -6.70
C TYR A 27 4.86 5.49 -7.16
N GLU A 28 4.82 5.01 -8.40
CA GLU A 28 5.99 4.40 -9.03
C GLU A 28 7.10 5.46 -9.15
N VAL A 29 8.24 5.20 -8.52
CA VAL A 29 9.40 6.11 -8.52
C VAL A 29 10.31 5.78 -9.69
N GLU A 30 10.68 4.51 -9.81
CA GLU A 30 11.51 4.01 -10.89
C GLU A 30 11.36 2.48 -11.04
N ARG A 31 11.70 1.99 -12.23
CA ARG A 31 11.88 0.56 -12.51
C ARG A 31 13.36 0.24 -12.51
N LEU A 32 13.75 -0.74 -11.71
CA LEU A 32 15.12 -1.20 -11.57
C LEU A 32 15.37 -2.38 -12.52
N THR A 33 16.64 -2.76 -12.64
CA THR A 33 17.04 -4.00 -13.31
C THR A 33 16.40 -5.21 -12.62
N ASP A 34 16.33 -6.33 -13.34
CA ASP A 34 15.83 -7.61 -12.82
C ASP A 34 14.35 -7.63 -12.41
N GLY A 35 13.57 -6.66 -12.91
CA GLY A 35 12.12 -6.67 -12.75
C GLY A 35 11.62 -6.17 -11.40
N TRP A 36 12.43 -5.39 -10.68
CA TRP A 36 12.02 -4.68 -9.48
C TRP A 36 11.47 -3.28 -9.79
N VAL A 37 10.56 -2.81 -8.93
CA VAL A 37 9.93 -1.49 -9.03
C VAL A 37 10.00 -0.83 -7.66
N ALA A 38 10.59 0.36 -7.60
CA ALA A 38 10.56 1.20 -6.41
C ALA A 38 9.24 1.98 -6.39
N VAL A 39 8.50 1.86 -5.30
CA VAL A 39 7.22 2.54 -5.10
C VAL A 39 7.28 3.35 -3.81
N TYR A 40 6.98 4.64 -3.91
CA TYR A 40 6.78 5.49 -2.76
C TYR A 40 5.36 5.29 -2.23
N LEU A 41 5.26 4.92 -0.96
CA LEU A 41 4.04 4.69 -0.22
C LEU A 41 3.75 5.91 0.68
N PRO A 42 2.90 6.84 0.22
CA PRO A 42 2.55 8.02 1.00
C PRO A 42 1.68 7.67 2.21
N GLY A 43 1.83 8.43 3.29
CA GLY A 43 0.91 8.44 4.41
C GLY A 43 -0.37 9.22 4.08
N ALA A 44 -1.45 8.90 4.79
CA ALA A 44 -2.68 9.69 4.80
C ALA A 44 -2.88 10.31 6.19
N PRO A 45 -3.35 11.57 6.29
CA PRO A 45 -3.70 12.48 5.19
C PRO A 45 -2.48 13.22 4.59
N GLU A 46 -1.32 13.17 5.25
CA GLU A 46 -0.13 13.93 4.83
C GLU A 46 0.72 13.13 3.84
N THR A 47 0.49 13.40 2.55
CA THR A 47 1.05 12.61 1.44
C THR A 47 2.54 12.85 1.16
N ARG A 48 3.17 13.80 1.88
CA ARG A 48 4.60 14.13 1.74
C ARG A 48 5.51 13.31 2.67
N SER A 49 4.94 12.60 3.64
CA SER A 49 5.68 11.68 4.51
C SER A 49 5.26 10.24 4.17
N GLY A 50 6.22 9.33 4.08
CA GLY A 50 5.97 7.97 3.63
C GLY A 50 7.24 7.14 3.59
N SER A 51 7.11 5.93 3.09
CA SER A 51 8.21 4.98 2.93
C SER A 51 8.42 4.63 1.46
N VAL A 52 9.64 4.26 1.07
CA VAL A 52 9.90 3.63 -0.22
C VAL A 52 9.96 2.12 0.01
N ALA A 53 9.24 1.37 -0.82
CA ALA A 53 9.25 -0.09 -0.82
C ALA A 53 9.51 -0.61 -2.24
N TYR A 54 10.08 -1.81 -2.33
CA TYR A 54 10.41 -2.46 -3.59
C TYR A 54 9.48 -3.65 -3.82
N PHE A 55 8.92 -3.72 -5.02
CA PHE A 55 7.99 -4.76 -5.43
C PHE A 55 8.47 -5.38 -6.74
N THR A 56 8.11 -6.64 -6.98
CA THR A 56 8.25 -7.23 -8.31
C THR A 56 7.20 -6.65 -9.25
N ASN A 57 7.48 -6.60 -10.55
CA ASN A 57 6.58 -6.01 -11.55
C ASN A 57 5.16 -6.61 -11.53
N ASP A 58 5.02 -7.90 -11.24
CA ASP A 58 3.71 -8.59 -11.17
C ASP A 58 2.85 -8.13 -9.98
N ARG A 59 3.47 -7.55 -8.93
CA ARG A 59 2.79 -7.03 -7.74
C ARG A 59 2.36 -5.57 -7.87
N VAL A 60 2.78 -4.88 -8.93
CA VAL A 60 2.43 -3.48 -9.18
C VAL A 60 1.34 -3.41 -10.24
N VAL A 61 0.19 -2.85 -9.86
CA VAL A 61 -0.93 -2.63 -10.78
C VAL A 61 -0.99 -1.14 -11.15
N PRO A 62 -0.78 -0.77 -12.42
CA PRO A 62 -0.89 0.63 -12.84
C PRO A 62 -2.34 1.11 -12.67
N LEU A 63 -2.49 2.34 -12.19
CA LEU A 63 -3.79 2.99 -11.97
C LEU A 63 -4.04 4.01 -13.09
N ASP A 64 -5.29 4.06 -13.58
CA ASP A 64 -5.73 5.02 -14.59
C ASP A 64 -6.13 6.35 -13.91
N THR A 65 -5.15 6.99 -13.27
CA THR A 65 -5.35 8.29 -12.63
C THR A 65 -4.03 9.05 -12.53
N ASP A 66 -4.13 10.36 -12.40
CA ASP A 66 -2.97 11.24 -12.25
C ASP A 66 -2.61 11.45 -10.77
N PHE A 67 -1.52 12.18 -10.55
CA PHE A 67 -1.04 12.49 -9.20
C PHE A 67 -2.10 13.20 -8.35
N ALA A 68 -2.89 14.09 -8.97
CA ALA A 68 -3.92 14.87 -8.28
C ALA A 68 -5.09 13.99 -7.81
N GLY A 69 -5.50 13.01 -8.63
CA GLY A 69 -6.49 12.00 -8.28
C GLY A 69 -6.09 11.20 -7.04
N ILE A 70 -4.84 10.71 -7.02
CA ILE A 70 -4.29 9.98 -5.86
C ILE A 70 -4.18 10.90 -4.64
N ALA A 71 -3.62 12.09 -4.78
CA ALA A 71 -3.43 13.02 -3.65
C ALA A 71 -4.77 13.43 -3.03
N SER A 72 -5.80 13.65 -3.86
CA SER A 72 -7.16 13.92 -3.39
C SER A 72 -7.71 12.73 -2.59
N CYS A 73 -7.59 11.51 -3.14
CA CYS A 73 -8.01 10.29 -2.48
C CYS A 73 -7.31 10.08 -1.12
N LEU A 74 -6.01 10.35 -1.02
CA LEU A 74 -5.27 10.20 0.24
C LEU A 74 -5.66 11.26 1.27
N LYS A 75 -5.84 12.52 0.84
CA LYS A 75 -6.31 13.61 1.72
C LYS A 75 -7.71 13.35 2.28
N THR A 76 -8.54 12.61 1.54
CA THR A 76 -9.88 12.20 1.99
C THR A 76 -9.89 10.82 2.67
N LEU A 77 -8.73 10.34 3.13
CA LEU A 77 -8.58 9.05 3.83
C LEU A 77 -9.06 7.84 3.01
N GLY A 78 -8.90 7.89 1.69
CA GLY A 78 -9.32 6.85 0.76
C GLY A 78 -10.72 7.04 0.18
N ARG A 79 -11.46 8.08 0.58
CA ARG A 79 -12.81 8.33 0.05
C ARG A 79 -12.73 8.75 -1.42
N GLY A 80 -13.28 7.92 -2.30
CA GLY A 80 -13.26 8.11 -3.76
C GLY A 80 -12.35 7.13 -4.50
N SER A 81 -11.64 6.25 -3.77
CA SER A 81 -10.79 5.20 -4.36
C SER A 81 -11.51 4.27 -5.33
N SER A 82 -12.83 4.07 -5.19
CA SER A 82 -13.64 3.26 -6.11
C SER A 82 -13.68 3.79 -7.55
N LYS A 83 -13.35 5.07 -7.76
CA LYS A 83 -13.23 5.66 -9.10
C LYS A 83 -11.84 5.45 -9.71
N ILE A 84 -10.84 5.20 -8.86
CA ILE A 84 -9.44 4.98 -9.23
C ILE A 84 -9.19 3.49 -9.46
N ILE A 85 -9.81 2.64 -8.63
CA ILE A 85 -9.77 1.19 -8.75
C ILE A 85 -10.94 0.78 -9.63
N SER A 86 -10.70 0.75 -10.94
CA SER A 86 -11.70 0.38 -11.94
C SER A 86 -11.90 -1.14 -12.06
N ASP A 87 -10.90 -1.94 -11.69
CA ASP A 87 -10.94 -3.40 -11.79
C ASP A 87 -10.42 -4.09 -10.51
N THR A 88 -11.32 -4.31 -9.56
CA THR A 88 -11.04 -5.01 -8.29
C THR A 88 -10.63 -6.48 -8.52
N SER A 89 -10.92 -7.08 -9.68
CA SER A 89 -10.49 -8.45 -9.98
C SER A 89 -8.97 -8.58 -10.08
N ARG A 90 -8.26 -7.50 -10.42
CA ARG A 90 -6.79 -7.42 -10.40
C ARG A 90 -6.23 -7.34 -8.99
N LEU A 91 -6.98 -6.77 -8.05
CA LEU A 91 -6.57 -6.71 -6.65
C LEU A 91 -6.62 -8.08 -5.98
N GLN A 92 -7.54 -8.96 -6.40
CA GLN A 92 -7.69 -10.30 -5.82
C GLN A 92 -6.79 -11.38 -6.44
N ARG A 93 -6.25 -11.16 -7.65
CA ARG A 93 -5.39 -12.13 -8.34
C ARG A 93 -3.99 -12.28 -7.75
N ASN A 94 -3.51 -11.25 -7.05
CA ASN A 94 -2.13 -11.16 -6.55
C ASN A 94 -2.08 -11.24 -5.01
N VAL A 95 -3.10 -11.86 -4.42
CA VAL A 95 -3.28 -12.13 -2.99
C VAL A 95 -3.19 -13.63 -2.79
#